data_AF-A0A932IFF4-F1
#
_entry.id   AF-A0A932IFF4-F1
#
_cell.length_a   1.000
_cell.length_b   1.000
_cell.length_c   1.000
_cell.angle_alpha   90.00
_cell.angle_beta   90.00
_cell.angle_gamma   90.00
#
_symmetry.space_group_name_H-M   'P 1'
#
loop_
_entity.id
_entity.type
_entity.pdbx_description
1 polymer ?
#
loop_
_entity_poly.entity_id
_entity_poly.type
_entity_poly.pdbx_seq_one_letter_code
_entity_poly.pdbx_strand_id
1 'polypeptide(L)'
;MPRGFCLVALAAACAPPDDLGPQVVTVFARDADGDYVLTDRLLATLESARHIRGGATRLRGGGSLVLEQAVFSDDVNARTEEELAEVDLIRDDARVEADYVREGDVLVPLDWETLLMFSFYHHMERGQTFLRALGVADSALPSLRAYFHVRFTSLLLWGLPLVTDNAGYTSIADAFLIFPQAVHGNGVPLATNEGVVVHELWHATKHHLVHGNRLLPRYLSEEWPNAAANSYRADDEGLADFLAAAYTGDPDFITVSVSEVSLDRDLRETRNFTPAMHAALTESITTYNPYPLGSALAAWLWAVGGGDQAAREAVAGAAVQAMVEVAPVYDSNYAVTVLIDAIVQRLEVTLAARACALLDARLTGAFRDVPACGISP
;
A
#
# COMPACT_ATOMS: atom_id res chain seq x y z
N MET A 1 30.75 54.21 36.49
CA MET A 1 30.78 52.79 36.07
C MET A 1 29.98 52.67 34.78
N PRO A 2 30.62 52.43 33.62
CA PRO A 2 29.89 52.28 32.36
C PRO A 2 29.32 50.87 32.28
N ARG A 3 28.01 50.76 32.03
CA ARG A 3 27.32 49.50 31.77
C ARG A 3 27.64 49.08 30.33
N GLY A 4 28.43 48.02 30.18
CA GLY A 4 28.69 47.40 28.89
C GLY A 4 27.42 46.74 28.35
N PHE A 5 26.96 47.19 27.18
CA PHE A 5 25.95 46.51 26.40
C PHE A 5 26.59 45.26 25.77
N CYS A 6 26.22 44.07 26.25
CA CYS A 6 26.49 42.83 25.55
C CYS A 6 25.54 42.76 24.34
N LEU A 7 26.05 43.04 23.15
CA LEU A 7 25.38 42.70 21.90
C LEU A 7 25.40 41.17 21.76
N VAL A 8 24.28 40.53 22.09
CA VAL A 8 24.03 39.15 21.66
C VAL A 8 23.72 39.23 20.17
N ALA A 9 24.71 38.97 19.34
CA ALA A 9 24.50 38.69 17.93
C ALA A 9 23.73 37.36 17.86
N LEU A 10 22.41 37.46 17.77
CA LEU A 10 21.57 36.37 17.29
C LEU A 10 22.07 36.04 15.89
N ALA A 11 22.92 35.02 15.79
CA ALA A 11 23.15 34.34 14.53
C ALA A 11 21.78 33.85 14.09
N ALA A 12 21.17 34.57 13.15
CA ALA A 12 20.04 34.06 12.40
C ALA A 12 20.56 32.78 11.74
N ALA A 13 20.25 31.63 12.35
CA ALA A 13 20.49 30.35 11.74
C ALA A 13 19.61 30.34 10.48
N CYS A 14 20.22 30.70 9.34
CA CYS A 14 19.57 30.57 8.06
C CYS A 14 19.23 29.09 7.91
N ALA A 15 17.95 28.77 8.00
CA ALA A 15 17.44 27.47 7.59
C ALA A 15 18.04 27.15 6.21
N PRO A 16 18.63 25.95 6.00
CA PRO A 16 19.21 25.60 4.71
C PRO A 16 18.17 25.82 3.60
N PRO A 17 18.58 26.37 2.45
CA PRO A 17 17.67 26.65 1.35
C PRO A 17 16.97 25.37 0.89
N ASP A 18 15.74 25.50 0.40
CA ASP A 18 14.99 24.40 -0.19
C ASP A 18 15.53 24.10 -1.60
N ASP A 19 16.09 22.91 -1.79
CA ASP A 19 16.52 22.45 -3.11
C ASP A 19 15.30 22.00 -3.92
N LEU A 20 15.06 22.69 -5.03
CA LEU A 20 13.88 22.49 -5.87
C LEU A 20 14.18 21.58 -7.08
N GLY A 21 13.16 20.83 -7.50
CA GLY A 21 13.24 19.92 -8.64
C GLY A 21 13.96 18.61 -8.34
N PRO A 22 14.25 17.79 -9.38
CA PRO A 22 14.85 16.48 -9.21
C PRO A 22 16.21 16.55 -8.49
N GLN A 23 16.43 15.67 -7.50
CA GLN A 23 17.66 15.63 -6.71
C GLN A 23 18.21 14.21 -6.60
N VAL A 24 19.54 14.08 -6.53
CA VAL A 24 20.17 12.84 -6.06
C VAL A 24 20.23 12.90 -4.54
N VAL A 25 19.72 11.87 -3.87
CA VAL A 25 19.57 11.83 -2.41
C VAL A 25 20.04 10.48 -1.90
N THR A 26 20.72 10.46 -0.75
CA THR A 26 21.02 9.21 -0.05
C THR A 26 19.74 8.64 0.56
N VAL A 27 19.40 7.41 0.20
CA VAL A 27 18.22 6.67 0.65
C VAL A 27 18.61 5.30 1.19
N PHE A 28 17.71 4.69 1.96
CA PHE A 28 17.80 3.31 2.42
C PHE A 28 16.91 2.43 1.55
N ALA A 29 17.51 1.63 0.68
CA ALA A 29 16.82 0.87 -0.36
C ALA A 29 17.49 -0.48 -0.62
N ARG A 30 16.78 -1.39 -1.29
CA ARG A 30 17.33 -2.70 -1.67
C ARG A 30 18.37 -2.56 -2.78
N ASP A 31 19.46 -3.30 -2.65
CA ASP A 31 20.44 -3.47 -3.72
C ASP A 31 20.10 -4.65 -4.63
N ALA A 32 21.04 -5.04 -5.51
CA ALA A 32 20.83 -6.12 -6.45
C ALA A 32 20.77 -7.52 -5.78
N ASP A 33 21.34 -7.65 -4.58
CA ASP A 33 21.31 -8.88 -3.79
C ASP A 33 20.04 -8.95 -2.89
N GLY A 34 19.27 -7.86 -2.84
CA GLY A 34 18.03 -7.74 -2.09
C GLY A 34 18.22 -7.23 -0.66
N ASP A 35 19.44 -6.84 -0.28
CA ASP A 35 19.78 -6.29 1.03
C ASP A 35 19.49 -4.78 1.08
N TYR A 36 19.01 -4.29 2.22
CA TYR A 36 18.81 -2.86 2.41
C TYR A 36 20.11 -2.16 2.77
N VAL A 37 20.50 -1.19 1.95
CA VAL A 37 21.75 -0.43 2.10
C VAL A 37 21.50 1.07 1.91
N LEU A 38 22.40 1.89 2.46
CA LEU A 38 22.46 3.30 2.13
C LEU A 38 23.02 3.47 0.72
N THR A 39 22.31 4.20 -0.13
CA THR A 39 22.68 4.35 -1.52
C THR A 39 22.11 5.63 -2.11
N ASP A 40 22.83 6.22 -3.05
CA ASP A 40 22.40 7.45 -3.70
C ASP A 40 21.45 7.15 -4.86
N ARG A 41 20.31 7.83 -4.88
CA ARG A 41 19.26 7.65 -5.90
C ARG A 41 18.73 8.99 -6.36
N LEU A 42 18.47 9.09 -7.66
CA LEU A 42 17.71 10.20 -8.22
C LEU A 42 16.24 10.08 -7.82
N LEU A 43 15.68 11.14 -7.24
CA LEU A 43 14.25 11.33 -7.05
C LEU A 43 13.75 12.22 -8.18
N ALA A 44 13.27 11.59 -9.26
CA ALA A 44 13.01 12.24 -10.54
C ALA A 44 11.79 13.16 -10.53
N THR A 45 10.85 12.93 -9.62
CA THR A 45 9.60 13.68 -9.49
C THR A 45 9.58 14.63 -8.31
N LEU A 46 10.69 14.71 -7.55
CA LEU A 46 10.80 15.59 -6.39
C LEU A 46 10.70 17.04 -6.85
N GLU A 47 9.86 17.83 -6.17
CA GLU A 47 9.70 19.26 -6.45
C GLU A 47 10.37 20.11 -5.36
N SER A 48 10.40 19.62 -4.13
CA SER A 48 11.03 20.28 -2.98
C SER A 48 11.60 19.23 -2.02
N ALA A 49 12.91 19.29 -1.82
CA ALA A 49 13.63 18.40 -0.92
C ALA A 49 13.38 18.75 0.54
N ARG A 50 13.34 20.04 0.92
CA ARG A 50 13.07 20.45 2.31
C ARG A 50 11.72 19.95 2.82
N HIS A 51 10.72 19.88 1.95
CA HIS A 51 9.37 19.55 2.34
C HIS A 51 8.91 18.19 1.79
N ILE A 52 9.85 17.44 1.21
CA ILE A 52 9.71 16.10 0.63
C ILE A 52 8.35 15.94 -0.08
N ARG A 53 8.16 16.75 -1.12
CA ARG A 53 6.93 16.77 -1.92
C ARG A 53 7.25 16.78 -3.40
N GLY A 54 6.36 16.15 -4.17
CA GLY A 54 6.42 16.17 -5.62
C GLY A 54 5.39 15.24 -6.26
N GLY A 55 5.71 14.76 -7.46
CA GLY A 55 4.80 13.94 -8.27
C GLY A 55 4.47 12.59 -7.63
N ALA A 56 5.42 11.95 -6.95
CA ALA A 56 5.19 10.63 -6.34
C ALA A 56 4.30 10.71 -5.09
N THR A 57 4.56 11.67 -4.21
CA THR A 57 3.81 11.82 -2.95
C THR A 57 4.06 13.21 -2.34
N ARG A 58 3.22 13.58 -1.36
CA ARG A 58 3.34 14.84 -0.60
C ARG A 58 3.36 14.52 0.89
N LEU A 59 4.54 14.58 1.50
CA LEU A 59 4.69 14.22 2.91
C LEU A 59 4.17 15.31 3.85
N ARG A 60 3.56 14.85 4.93
CA ARG A 60 3.02 15.62 6.06
C ARG A 60 3.53 14.96 7.35
N GLY A 61 3.87 15.77 8.34
CA GLY A 61 4.39 15.32 9.63
C GLY A 61 3.30 15.33 10.69
N GLY A 62 3.29 14.32 11.54
CA GLY A 62 2.29 14.16 12.58
C GLY A 62 0.91 13.84 12.02
N GLY A 63 -0.11 14.43 12.63
CA GLY A 63 -1.50 14.14 12.32
C GLY A 63 -2.15 13.25 13.38
N SER A 64 -3.39 13.58 13.70
CA SER A 64 -4.25 12.86 14.61
C SER A 64 -5.43 12.29 13.82
N LEU A 65 -5.46 10.97 13.69
CA LEU A 65 -6.54 10.26 13.00
C LEU A 65 -7.76 10.15 13.92
N VAL A 66 -8.85 10.81 13.53
CA VAL A 66 -10.11 10.89 14.28
C VAL A 66 -11.14 9.93 13.67
N LEU A 67 -10.93 8.62 13.84
CA LEU A 67 -11.80 7.58 13.28
C LEU A 67 -13.18 7.47 13.97
N GLU A 68 -13.23 7.74 15.29
CA GLU A 68 -14.46 7.60 16.08
C GLU A 68 -15.60 8.48 15.54
N GLN A 69 -15.27 9.65 14.99
CA GLN A 69 -16.24 10.61 14.45
C GLN A 69 -16.57 10.37 12.97
N ALA A 70 -16.02 9.36 12.29
CA ALA A 70 -16.20 9.25 10.84
C ALA A 70 -16.87 7.96 10.39
N VAL A 71 -16.67 6.87 11.16
CA VAL A 71 -17.07 5.52 10.74
C VAL A 71 -17.94 4.82 11.78
N PHE A 72 -17.89 5.22 13.06
CA PHE A 72 -18.46 4.42 14.15
C PHE A 72 -19.30 5.19 15.18
N SER A 73 -19.41 6.51 15.11
CA SER A 73 -20.37 7.22 15.96
C SER A 73 -21.75 7.18 15.28
N ASP A 74 -22.79 6.86 16.05
CA ASP A 74 -24.18 6.99 15.60
C ASP A 74 -24.51 8.44 15.15
N ASP A 75 -23.70 9.41 15.59
CA ASP A 75 -23.82 10.83 15.28
C ASP A 75 -23.14 11.25 13.96
N VAL A 76 -22.21 10.45 13.41
CA VAL A 76 -21.53 10.71 12.13
C VAL A 76 -21.36 9.39 11.39
N ASN A 77 -22.49 8.84 10.97
CA ASN A 77 -22.53 7.89 9.87
C ASN A 77 -22.38 8.70 8.58
N ALA A 78 -21.14 9.06 8.21
CA ALA A 78 -20.92 9.67 6.90
C ALA A 78 -21.23 8.63 5.82
N ARG A 79 -22.46 8.68 5.29
CA ARG A 79 -22.98 7.80 4.24
C ARG A 79 -22.82 8.41 2.86
N THR A 80 -22.48 9.70 2.83
CA THR A 80 -22.30 10.49 1.62
C THR A 80 -20.89 11.09 1.54
N GLU A 81 -20.46 11.40 0.32
CA GLU A 81 -19.18 12.09 0.08
C GLU A 81 -19.19 13.50 0.69
N GLU A 82 -20.35 14.16 0.69
CA GLU A 82 -20.53 15.47 1.29
C GLU A 82 -20.29 15.45 2.80
N GLU A 83 -20.85 14.48 3.51
CA GLU A 83 -20.62 14.32 4.96
C GLU A 83 -19.15 14.02 5.26
N LEU A 84 -18.48 13.19 4.44
CA LEU A 84 -17.05 12.92 4.60
C LEU A 84 -16.17 14.14 4.34
N ALA A 85 -16.52 14.97 3.36
CA ALA A 85 -15.76 16.18 3.05
C ALA A 85 -15.76 17.19 4.21
N GLU A 86 -16.77 17.13 5.09
CA GLU A 86 -16.84 17.95 6.30
C GLU A 86 -16.01 17.35 7.47
N VAL A 87 -15.68 16.06 7.40
CA VAL A 87 -14.87 15.39 8.41
C VAL A 87 -13.39 15.57 8.09
N ASP A 88 -12.75 16.48 8.81
CA ASP A 88 -11.28 16.53 8.85
C ASP A 88 -10.76 15.31 9.64
N LEU A 89 -10.50 14.22 8.90
CA LEU A 89 -10.08 12.92 9.42
C LEU A 89 -8.70 12.95 10.04
N ILE A 90 -7.79 13.76 9.51
CA ILE A 90 -6.40 13.85 9.96
C ILE A 90 -6.12 15.30 10.32
N ARG A 91 -6.25 15.59 11.61
CA ARG A 91 -6.08 16.95 12.17
C ARG A 91 -4.67 17.15 12.68
N ASP A 92 -4.30 18.42 12.89
CA ASP A 92 -3.04 18.80 13.54
C ASP A 92 -1.79 18.26 12.83
N ASP A 93 -1.89 18.04 11.52
CA ASP A 93 -0.75 17.72 10.69
C ASP A 93 0.10 18.97 10.42
N ALA A 94 1.36 18.76 10.08
CA ALA A 94 2.30 19.81 9.77
C ALA A 94 3.00 19.53 8.44
N ARG A 95 3.61 20.57 7.88
CA ARG A 95 4.58 20.37 6.81
C ARG A 95 5.81 19.67 7.39
N VAL A 96 6.35 18.67 6.69
CA VAL A 96 7.65 18.11 7.06
C VAL A 96 8.76 19.10 6.72
N GLU A 97 9.83 19.06 7.51
CA GLU A 97 11.04 19.85 7.31
C GLU A 97 12.23 18.88 7.39
N ALA A 98 12.78 18.53 6.24
CA ALA A 98 13.93 17.66 6.10
C ALA A 98 15.22 18.37 6.53
N ASP A 99 16.08 17.69 7.29
CA ASP A 99 17.42 18.15 7.62
C ASP A 99 18.46 17.34 6.83
N TYR A 100 19.20 18.04 5.97
CA TYR A 100 20.17 17.43 5.08
C TYR A 100 21.31 18.41 4.76
N VAL A 101 22.45 17.85 4.34
CA VAL A 101 23.59 18.61 3.80
C VAL A 101 23.82 18.22 2.34
N ARG A 102 24.37 19.15 1.55
CA ARG A 102 24.78 18.88 0.17
C ARG A 102 26.25 18.47 0.13
N GLU A 103 26.53 17.26 -0.33
CA GLU A 103 27.88 16.74 -0.61
C GLU A 103 28.05 16.56 -2.12
N GLY A 104 28.65 17.56 -2.79
CA GLY A 104 28.65 17.61 -4.25
C GLY A 104 27.24 17.78 -4.79
N ASP A 105 26.77 16.81 -5.59
CA ASP A 105 25.43 16.80 -6.17
C ASP A 105 24.41 15.99 -5.34
N VAL A 106 24.85 15.36 -4.25
CA VAL A 106 24.02 14.48 -3.41
C VAL A 106 23.51 15.23 -2.18
N LEU A 107 22.22 15.07 -1.87
CA LEU A 107 21.65 15.46 -0.60
C LEU A 107 21.77 14.29 0.40
N VAL A 108 22.50 14.52 1.47
CA VAL A 108 22.78 13.54 2.51
C VAL A 108 21.95 13.89 3.75
N PRO A 109 21.01 13.04 4.17
CA PRO A 109 20.21 13.25 5.38
C PRO A 109 21.09 13.41 6.63
N LEU A 110 20.76 14.37 7.50
CA LEU A 110 21.47 14.61 8.76
C LEU A 110 20.82 13.91 9.96
N ASP A 111 19.58 13.45 9.81
CA ASP A 111 18.84 12.68 10.81
C ASP A 111 18.15 11.45 10.20
N TRP A 112 17.68 10.58 11.09
CA TRP A 112 17.06 9.31 10.72
C TRP A 112 15.72 9.52 10.02
N GLU A 113 14.89 10.42 10.55
CA GLU A 113 13.57 10.74 10.03
C GLU A 113 13.64 11.24 8.58
N THR A 114 14.57 12.14 8.26
CA THR A 114 14.81 12.64 6.91
C THR A 114 15.25 11.51 5.97
N LEU A 115 16.11 10.61 6.43
CA LEU A 115 16.48 9.42 5.66
C LEU A 115 15.27 8.54 5.39
N LEU A 116 14.42 8.26 6.39
CA LEU A 116 13.21 7.45 6.21
C LEU A 116 12.25 8.11 5.22
N MET A 117 12.05 9.41 5.33
CA MET A 117 11.13 10.16 4.46
C MET A 117 11.61 10.20 3.00
N PHE A 118 12.90 10.42 2.75
CA PHE A 118 13.44 10.33 1.38
C PHE A 118 13.39 8.91 0.82
N SER A 119 13.65 7.91 1.66
CA SER A 119 13.55 6.49 1.26
C SER A 119 12.10 6.12 0.92
N PHE A 120 11.13 6.54 1.73
CA PHE A 120 9.72 6.37 1.44
C PHE A 120 9.32 7.05 0.12
N TYR A 121 9.74 8.30 -0.10
CA TYR A 121 9.48 9.02 -1.34
C TYR A 121 10.05 8.26 -2.56
N HIS A 122 11.28 7.77 -2.43
CA HIS A 122 11.92 6.94 -3.46
C HIS A 122 11.06 5.71 -3.79
N HIS A 123 10.65 4.96 -2.77
CA HIS A 123 9.86 3.74 -2.95
C HIS A 123 8.49 4.02 -3.57
N MET A 124 7.84 5.13 -3.21
CA MET A 124 6.60 5.57 -3.85
C MET A 124 6.81 5.86 -5.36
N GLU A 125 7.89 6.57 -5.71
CA GLU A 125 8.21 6.87 -7.12
C GLU A 125 8.50 5.61 -7.94
N ARG A 126 9.26 4.67 -7.35
CA ARG A 126 9.57 3.38 -7.98
C ARG A 126 8.34 2.49 -8.11
N GLY A 127 7.51 2.42 -7.08
CA GLY A 127 6.24 1.69 -7.09
C GLY A 127 5.28 2.22 -8.15
N GLN A 128 5.13 3.55 -8.27
CA GLN A 128 4.33 4.12 -9.36
C GLN A 128 4.93 3.81 -10.73
N THR A 129 6.25 3.86 -10.89
CA THR A 129 6.92 3.50 -12.15
C THR A 129 6.65 2.04 -12.52
N PHE A 130 6.71 1.13 -11.55
CA PHE A 130 6.37 -0.27 -11.73
C PHE A 130 4.90 -0.45 -12.16
N LEU A 131 3.95 0.17 -11.47
CA LEU A 131 2.53 0.07 -11.82
C LEU A 131 2.22 0.67 -13.21
N ARG A 132 2.86 1.79 -13.57
CA ARG A 132 2.77 2.33 -14.95
C ARG A 132 3.28 1.33 -15.99
N ALA A 133 4.39 0.63 -15.70
CA ALA A 133 4.93 -0.38 -16.60
C ALA A 133 3.98 -1.58 -16.79
N LEU A 134 3.15 -1.89 -15.78
CA LEU A 134 2.07 -2.88 -15.86
C LEU A 134 0.79 -2.33 -16.54
N GLY A 135 0.80 -1.07 -16.98
CA GLY A 135 -0.28 -0.44 -17.74
C GLY A 135 -1.36 0.24 -16.90
N VAL A 136 -1.08 0.55 -15.62
CA VAL A 136 -1.94 1.45 -14.84
C VAL A 136 -1.86 2.88 -15.40
N ALA A 137 -3.01 3.51 -15.63
CA ALA A 137 -3.08 4.89 -16.09
C ALA A 137 -2.75 5.89 -14.97
N ASP A 138 -2.18 7.05 -15.33
CA ASP A 138 -1.79 8.10 -14.36
C ASP A 138 -2.97 8.61 -13.51
N SER A 139 -4.20 8.54 -14.03
CA SER A 139 -5.41 8.91 -13.26
C SER A 139 -5.66 8.00 -12.06
N ALA A 140 -5.10 6.79 -12.06
CA ALA A 140 -5.16 5.84 -10.95
C ALA A 140 -3.87 5.81 -10.10
N LEU A 141 -2.91 6.70 -10.39
CA LEU A 141 -1.65 6.83 -9.64
C LEU A 141 -1.49 8.28 -9.14
N PRO A 142 -2.42 8.78 -8.29
CA PRO A 142 -2.34 10.15 -7.83
C PRO A 142 -1.11 10.38 -6.94
N SER A 143 -0.68 11.65 -6.86
CA SER A 143 0.25 12.10 -5.83
C SER A 143 -0.46 12.09 -4.47
N LEU A 144 -0.34 10.97 -3.77
CA LEU A 144 -0.97 10.75 -2.47
C LEU A 144 -0.41 11.71 -1.41
N ARG A 145 -1.24 12.03 -0.42
CA ARG A 145 -0.75 12.61 0.82
C ARG A 145 -0.25 11.47 1.70
N ALA A 146 0.98 11.58 2.18
CA ALA A 146 1.56 10.62 3.11
C ALA A 146 1.81 11.28 4.46
N TYR A 147 1.22 10.74 5.52
CA TYR A 147 1.33 11.28 6.86
C TYR A 147 2.30 10.44 7.69
N PHE A 148 3.38 11.07 8.14
CA PHE A 148 4.45 10.45 8.90
C PHE A 148 4.24 10.66 10.39
N HIS A 149 4.33 9.60 11.20
CA HIS A 149 4.05 9.61 12.64
C HIS A 149 2.60 9.95 13.01
N VAL A 150 1.64 9.38 12.29
CA VAL A 150 0.21 9.53 12.60
C VAL A 150 -0.08 8.94 13.99
N ARG A 151 -0.90 9.64 14.77
CA ARG A 151 -1.35 9.21 16.10
C ARG A 151 -2.85 8.96 16.09
N PHE A 152 -3.31 7.97 16.86
CA PHE A 152 -4.73 7.80 17.14
C PHE A 152 -5.14 8.70 18.30
N THR A 153 -6.28 9.38 18.17
CA THR A 153 -6.85 10.16 19.28
C THR A 153 -7.60 9.31 20.29
N SER A 154 -7.88 8.04 19.98
CA SER A 154 -8.58 7.11 20.87
C SER A 154 -7.87 5.77 21.03
N LEU A 155 -7.72 5.37 22.29
CA LEU A 155 -7.22 4.07 22.77
C LEU A 155 -8.30 2.98 22.73
N LEU A 156 -9.53 3.30 22.31
CA LEU A 156 -10.71 2.46 22.41
C LEU A 156 -11.09 1.75 21.09
N LEU A 157 -10.17 1.64 20.13
CA LEU A 157 -10.37 0.82 18.92
C LEU A 157 -10.24 -0.67 19.27
N TRP A 158 -11.39 -1.29 19.54
CA TRP A 158 -11.61 -2.69 19.91
C TRP A 158 -10.96 -3.67 18.93
N GLY A 159 -9.77 -4.19 19.28
CA GLY A 159 -9.24 -5.43 18.69
C GLY A 159 -8.30 -5.28 17.49
N LEU A 160 -7.97 -4.06 17.05
CA LEU A 160 -6.71 -3.86 16.34
C LEU A 160 -5.60 -3.93 17.40
N PRO A 161 -4.67 -4.91 17.35
CA PRO A 161 -3.51 -4.87 18.23
C PRO A 161 -2.89 -3.46 18.12
N LEU A 162 -2.59 -2.86 19.27
CA LEU A 162 -2.02 -1.51 19.41
C LEU A 162 -1.17 -1.16 18.18
N VAL A 163 -1.67 -0.22 17.37
CA VAL A 163 -1.21 0.11 16.01
C VAL A 163 0.11 0.87 16.08
N THR A 164 1.10 0.21 16.64
CA THR A 164 2.50 0.58 16.62
C THR A 164 3.16 -0.37 15.65
N ASP A 165 4.02 0.14 14.76
CA ASP A 165 4.60 -0.63 13.66
C ASP A 165 3.57 -1.04 12.59
N ASN A 166 2.82 -0.06 12.05
CA ASN A 166 1.97 -0.29 10.89
C ASN A 166 2.17 0.76 9.79
N ALA A 167 1.78 0.41 8.58
CA ALA A 167 1.55 1.30 7.44
C ALA A 167 0.14 1.02 6.90
N GLY A 168 -0.48 1.98 6.23
CA GLY A 168 -1.83 1.76 5.71
C GLY A 168 -2.29 2.84 4.75
N TYR A 169 -2.90 2.46 3.64
CA TYR A 169 -3.75 3.34 2.86
C TYR A 169 -5.16 3.41 3.46
N THR A 170 -5.75 4.60 3.46
CA THR A 170 -7.18 4.78 3.72
C THR A 170 -7.83 5.58 2.59
N SER A 171 -8.86 5.01 1.99
CA SER A 171 -9.64 5.64 0.93
C SER A 171 -10.37 6.89 1.40
N ILE A 172 -10.82 6.90 2.66
CA ILE A 172 -11.66 7.97 3.20
C ILE A 172 -10.88 9.30 3.30
N ALA A 173 -9.57 9.26 3.52
CA ALA A 173 -8.70 10.45 3.48
C ALA A 173 -7.89 10.56 2.18
N ASP A 174 -8.01 9.57 1.29
CA ASP A 174 -7.12 9.33 0.15
C ASP A 174 -5.64 9.54 0.52
N ALA A 175 -5.22 8.81 1.56
CA ALA A 175 -3.97 9.08 2.25
C ALA A 175 -3.25 7.80 2.64
N PHE A 176 -1.93 7.88 2.57
CA PHE A 176 -1.01 6.90 3.14
C PHE A 176 -0.68 7.31 4.57
N LEU A 177 -0.82 6.38 5.51
CA LEU A 177 -0.55 6.59 6.92
C LEU A 177 0.66 5.77 7.34
N ILE A 178 1.64 6.43 7.95
CA ILE A 178 2.83 5.81 8.50
C ILE A 178 2.80 6.02 10.01
N PHE A 179 2.64 4.94 10.76
CA PHE A 179 2.55 4.98 12.21
C PHE A 179 3.94 4.96 12.84
N PRO A 180 4.13 5.58 14.02
CA PRO A 180 5.37 5.47 14.77
C PRO A 180 5.70 4.00 15.05
N GLN A 181 6.99 3.67 14.93
CA GLN A 181 7.49 2.38 15.37
C GLN A 181 7.60 2.39 16.90
N ALA A 182 6.94 1.46 17.59
CA ALA A 182 7.12 1.34 19.05
C ALA A 182 8.01 0.14 19.40
N VAL A 183 7.88 -0.96 18.66
CA VAL A 183 8.75 -2.12 18.81
C VAL A 183 9.99 -1.88 17.98
N HIS A 184 11.09 -1.57 18.66
CA HIS A 184 12.40 -1.46 18.05
C HIS A 184 12.89 -2.87 17.70
N GLY A 185 12.37 -3.46 16.63
CA GLY A 185 13.01 -4.58 15.98
C GLY A 185 14.30 -4.09 15.31
N ASN A 186 15.34 -4.93 15.25
CA ASN A 186 16.52 -4.68 14.41
C ASN A 186 16.20 -4.77 12.90
N GLY A 187 14.94 -4.62 12.51
CA GLY A 187 14.44 -4.76 11.16
C GLY A 187 14.38 -3.43 10.41
N VAL A 188 14.09 -3.52 9.12
CA VAL A 188 13.85 -2.38 8.23
C VAL A 188 12.55 -1.70 8.65
N PRO A 189 12.52 -0.39 8.92
CA PRO A 189 11.27 0.31 9.19
C PRO A 189 10.22 0.10 8.09
N LEU A 190 8.95 -0.05 8.46
CA LEU A 190 7.88 -0.27 7.46
C LEU A 190 7.82 0.83 6.40
N ALA A 191 8.07 2.09 6.81
CA ALA A 191 8.13 3.24 5.91
C ALA A 191 9.22 3.11 4.83
N THR A 192 10.25 2.30 5.07
CA THR A 192 11.36 2.08 4.13
C THR A 192 11.38 0.69 3.54
N ASN A 193 10.40 -0.15 3.86
CA ASN A 193 10.22 -1.42 3.19
C ASN A 193 9.52 -1.21 1.84
N GLU A 194 10.26 -1.35 0.74
CA GLU A 194 9.74 -1.06 -0.59
C GLU A 194 8.56 -1.96 -0.98
N GLY A 195 8.50 -3.20 -0.50
CA GLY A 195 7.38 -4.10 -0.72
C GLY A 195 6.12 -3.64 0.01
N VAL A 196 6.25 -3.19 1.26
CA VAL A 196 5.13 -2.60 2.02
C VAL A 196 4.63 -1.33 1.35
N VAL A 197 5.52 -0.47 0.86
CA VAL A 197 5.12 0.74 0.13
C VAL A 197 4.34 0.40 -1.15
N VAL A 198 4.79 -0.61 -1.91
CA VAL A 198 4.07 -1.06 -3.12
C VAL A 198 2.73 -1.73 -2.78
N HIS A 199 2.67 -2.52 -1.70
CA HIS A 199 1.44 -3.12 -1.19
C HIS A 199 0.38 -2.04 -0.90
N GLU A 200 0.73 -1.03 -0.10
CA GLU A 200 -0.18 0.06 0.25
C GLU A 200 -0.51 0.98 -0.94
N LEU A 201 0.45 1.19 -1.85
CA LEU A 201 0.22 1.93 -3.10
C LEU A 201 -0.79 1.20 -4.00
N TRP A 202 -0.83 -0.14 -3.97
CA TRP A 202 -1.82 -0.90 -4.72
C TRP A 202 -3.23 -0.65 -4.20
N HIS A 203 -3.45 -0.59 -2.88
CA HIS A 203 -4.77 -0.27 -2.33
C HIS A 203 -5.31 1.07 -2.85
N ALA A 204 -4.44 2.10 -2.87
CA ALA A 204 -4.78 3.38 -3.46
C ALA A 204 -5.07 3.24 -4.96
N THR A 205 -4.20 2.54 -5.68
CA THR A 205 -4.34 2.37 -7.13
C THR A 205 -5.65 1.68 -7.49
N LYS A 206 -5.98 0.57 -6.83
CA LYS A 206 -7.23 -0.16 -7.02
C LYS A 206 -8.43 0.71 -6.67
N HIS A 207 -8.37 1.43 -5.56
CA HIS A 207 -9.42 2.36 -5.17
C HIS A 207 -9.70 3.38 -6.29
N HIS A 208 -8.66 4.02 -6.85
CA HIS A 208 -8.84 4.96 -7.96
C HIS A 208 -9.26 4.30 -9.28
N LEU A 209 -8.87 3.05 -9.55
CA LEU A 209 -9.36 2.29 -10.70
C LEU A 209 -10.87 2.01 -10.61
N VAL A 210 -11.35 1.58 -9.43
CA VAL A 210 -12.73 1.10 -9.25
C VAL A 210 -13.69 2.21 -8.85
N HIS A 211 -13.22 3.19 -8.08
CA HIS A 211 -14.04 4.23 -7.47
C HIS A 211 -13.71 5.63 -8.00
N GLY A 212 -12.65 5.80 -8.79
CA GLY A 212 -12.17 7.12 -9.21
C GLY A 212 -11.78 7.98 -8.00
N ASN A 213 -12.06 9.28 -8.07
CA ASN A 213 -11.72 10.24 -7.00
C ASN A 213 -12.69 10.24 -5.80
N ARG A 214 -13.52 9.20 -5.64
CA ARG A 214 -14.46 9.09 -4.51
C ARG A 214 -13.70 8.83 -3.23
N LEU A 215 -14.07 9.43 -2.10
CA LEU A 215 -13.47 9.10 -0.81
C LEU A 215 -14.16 7.89 -0.17
N LEU A 216 -15.48 7.75 -0.40
CA LEU A 216 -16.25 6.62 0.10
C LEU A 216 -16.33 5.50 -0.96
N PRO A 217 -15.76 4.31 -0.70
CA PRO A 217 -15.94 3.18 -1.58
C PRO A 217 -17.41 2.88 -1.89
N ARG A 218 -17.66 2.46 -3.14
CA ARG A 218 -19.02 2.14 -3.61
C ARG A 218 -19.67 1.07 -2.76
N TYR A 219 -18.92 0.05 -2.32
CA TYR A 219 -19.48 -1.03 -1.52
C TYR A 219 -19.99 -0.59 -0.14
N LEU A 220 -19.48 0.53 0.39
CA LEU A 220 -20.00 1.14 1.63
C LEU A 220 -21.21 2.04 1.35
N SER A 221 -21.09 2.94 0.38
CA SER A 221 -22.14 3.93 0.06
C SER A 221 -23.38 3.33 -0.62
N GLU A 222 -23.20 2.28 -1.42
CA GLU A 222 -24.26 1.57 -2.14
C GLU A 222 -24.70 0.29 -1.41
N GLU A 223 -24.22 0.08 -0.18
CA GLU A 223 -24.58 -1.05 0.70
C GLU A 223 -24.53 -2.41 -0.02
N TRP A 224 -23.38 -2.72 -0.63
CA TRP A 224 -23.24 -4.00 -1.33
C TRP A 224 -23.44 -5.18 -0.36
N PRO A 225 -23.96 -6.33 -0.84
CA PRO A 225 -23.97 -7.55 -0.07
C PRO A 225 -22.59 -7.87 0.47
N ASN A 226 -22.52 -8.34 1.73
CA ASN A 226 -21.26 -8.69 2.40
C ASN A 226 -20.34 -9.55 1.52
N ALA A 227 -20.89 -10.53 0.80
CA ALA A 227 -20.12 -11.40 -0.08
C ALA A 227 -19.36 -10.64 -1.18
N ALA A 228 -19.98 -9.63 -1.79
CA ALA A 228 -19.36 -8.81 -2.82
C ALA A 228 -18.31 -7.86 -2.22
N ALA A 229 -18.64 -7.18 -1.12
CA ALA A 229 -17.71 -6.30 -0.42
C ALA A 229 -16.48 -7.05 0.13
N ASN A 230 -16.69 -8.22 0.73
CA ASN A 230 -15.62 -9.05 1.27
C ASN A 230 -14.78 -9.69 0.15
N SER A 231 -15.38 -10.03 -0.99
CA SER A 231 -14.62 -10.43 -2.18
C SER A 231 -13.72 -9.31 -2.70
N TYR A 232 -14.22 -8.07 -2.76
CA TYR A 232 -13.44 -6.88 -3.10
C TYR A 232 -12.30 -6.64 -2.09
N ARG A 233 -12.51 -6.91 -0.80
CA ARG A 233 -11.45 -6.68 0.19
C ARG A 233 -10.38 -7.77 0.14
N ALA A 234 -10.78 -9.02 -0.06
CA ALA A 234 -9.86 -10.15 -0.14
C ALA A 234 -8.95 -10.09 -1.37
N ASP A 235 -9.48 -9.76 -2.54
CA ASP A 235 -8.65 -9.63 -3.74
C ASP A 235 -7.78 -8.37 -3.75
N ASP A 236 -8.17 -7.31 -3.02
CA ASP A 236 -7.33 -6.14 -2.76
C ASP A 236 -6.04 -6.54 -2.05
N GLU A 237 -6.17 -7.21 -0.90
CA GLU A 237 -5.05 -7.73 -0.11
C GLU A 237 -4.19 -8.71 -0.91
N GLY A 238 -4.83 -9.66 -1.61
CA GLY A 238 -4.12 -10.68 -2.36
C GLY A 238 -3.33 -10.12 -3.55
N LEU A 239 -3.88 -9.14 -4.27
CA LEU A 239 -3.15 -8.47 -5.34
C LEU A 239 -2.06 -7.54 -4.79
N ALA A 240 -2.32 -6.84 -3.69
CA ALA A 240 -1.32 -6.00 -3.04
C ALA A 240 -0.07 -6.81 -2.66
N ASP A 241 -0.26 -7.98 -2.02
CA ASP A 241 0.83 -8.90 -1.66
C ASP A 241 1.55 -9.47 -2.86
N PHE A 242 0.81 -9.91 -3.88
CA PHE A 242 1.41 -10.46 -5.08
C PHE A 242 2.23 -9.41 -5.84
N LEU A 243 1.73 -8.19 -5.98
CA LEU A 243 2.42 -7.12 -6.69
C LEU A 243 3.64 -6.62 -5.91
N ALA A 244 3.55 -6.53 -4.59
CA ALA A 244 4.70 -6.24 -3.74
C ALA A 244 5.79 -7.30 -3.91
N ALA A 245 5.45 -8.59 -3.83
CA ALA A 245 6.41 -9.67 -4.03
C ALA A 245 6.98 -9.71 -5.46
N ALA A 246 6.16 -9.44 -6.48
CA ALA A 246 6.60 -9.39 -7.87
C ALA A 246 7.57 -8.23 -8.12
N TYR A 247 7.29 -7.06 -7.52
CA TYR A 247 8.14 -5.88 -7.58
C TYR A 247 9.50 -6.12 -6.89
N THR A 248 9.48 -6.67 -5.67
CA THR A 248 10.70 -6.92 -4.90
C THR A 248 11.48 -8.15 -5.37
N GLY A 249 10.83 -9.05 -6.11
CA GLY A 249 11.36 -10.39 -6.38
C GLY A 249 11.41 -11.29 -5.13
N ASP A 250 10.83 -10.85 -4.00
CA ASP A 250 10.88 -11.52 -2.71
C ASP A 250 9.46 -11.93 -2.25
N PRO A 251 9.15 -13.25 -2.20
CA PRO A 251 7.84 -13.73 -1.75
C PRO A 251 7.55 -13.46 -0.27
N ASP A 252 8.56 -13.08 0.50
CA ASP A 252 8.48 -12.86 1.94
C ASP A 252 8.94 -11.45 2.33
N PHE A 253 8.71 -10.48 1.43
CA PHE A 253 9.22 -9.10 1.50
C PHE A 253 8.96 -8.37 2.83
N ILE A 254 7.98 -8.81 3.63
CA ILE A 254 7.58 -8.16 4.88
C ILE A 254 8.43 -8.58 6.09
N THR A 255 9.09 -9.75 6.06
CA THR A 255 9.77 -10.30 7.25
C THR A 255 11.02 -9.54 7.65
N VAL A 256 11.59 -8.76 6.74
CA VAL A 256 12.66 -7.80 7.06
C VAL A 256 12.20 -6.67 7.99
N SER A 257 10.89 -6.39 8.04
CA SER A 257 10.30 -5.34 8.88
C SER A 257 9.57 -5.88 10.10
N VAL A 258 8.92 -7.04 9.96
CA VAL A 258 8.11 -7.65 11.02
C VAL A 258 8.64 -9.04 11.31
N SER A 259 9.28 -9.22 12.47
CA SER A 259 9.92 -10.47 12.86
C SER A 259 8.95 -11.55 13.37
N GLU A 260 7.66 -11.24 13.50
CA GLU A 260 6.68 -12.22 13.94
C GLU A 260 6.31 -13.19 12.82
N VAL A 261 6.46 -14.49 13.14
CA VAL A 261 6.11 -15.69 12.35
C VAL A 261 4.60 -15.75 11.98
N SER A 262 3.81 -14.73 12.32
CA SER A 262 2.35 -14.80 12.41
C SER A 262 1.59 -14.25 11.21
N LEU A 263 2.23 -13.61 10.22
CA LEU A 263 1.48 -12.92 9.17
C LEU A 263 0.89 -13.83 8.10
N ASP A 264 1.35 -15.06 7.92
CA ASP A 264 0.87 -15.96 6.86
C ASP A 264 0.87 -15.29 5.46
N ARG A 265 1.93 -14.52 5.18
CA ARG A 265 2.14 -13.75 3.93
C ARG A 265 3.32 -14.21 3.09
N ASP A 266 4.05 -15.25 3.49
CA ASP A 266 5.07 -15.84 2.61
C ASP A 266 4.39 -16.50 1.41
N LEU A 267 4.55 -15.94 0.22
CA LEU A 267 3.92 -16.42 -1.03
C LEU A 267 4.47 -17.79 -1.51
N ARG A 268 5.56 -18.31 -0.92
CA ARG A 268 6.06 -19.67 -1.19
C ARG A 268 5.15 -20.73 -0.58
N GLU A 269 4.51 -20.41 0.53
CA GLU A 269 3.63 -21.34 1.22
C GLU A 269 2.36 -21.59 0.41
N THR A 270 2.09 -22.86 0.13
CA THR A 270 0.90 -23.23 -0.64
C THR A 270 -0.33 -23.09 0.22
N ARG A 271 -1.27 -22.24 -0.22
CA ARG A 271 -2.55 -22.00 0.44
C ARG A 271 -3.69 -22.44 -0.46
N ASN A 272 -4.64 -23.18 0.13
CA ASN A 272 -5.82 -23.68 -0.56
C ASN A 272 -6.99 -22.72 -0.39
N PHE A 273 -7.87 -22.68 -1.40
CA PHE A 273 -9.16 -22.01 -1.31
C PHE A 273 -10.13 -22.94 -0.56
N THR A 274 -10.40 -22.63 0.71
CA THR A 274 -11.14 -23.52 1.62
C THR A 274 -12.62 -23.16 1.73
N PRO A 275 -13.52 -24.11 2.03
CA PRO A 275 -14.94 -23.80 2.28
C PRO A 275 -15.16 -22.78 3.40
N ALA A 276 -14.27 -22.75 4.40
CA ALA A 276 -14.32 -21.77 5.48
C ALA A 276 -14.11 -20.33 4.97
N MET A 277 -13.14 -20.13 4.07
CA MET A 277 -12.92 -18.83 3.43
C MET A 277 -14.13 -18.39 2.59
N HIS A 278 -14.77 -19.33 1.88
CA HIS A 278 -15.99 -19.03 1.12
C HIS A 278 -17.16 -18.64 2.04
N ALA A 279 -17.38 -19.39 3.12
CA ALA A 279 -18.42 -19.09 4.09
C ALA A 279 -18.20 -17.72 4.76
N ALA A 280 -16.94 -17.39 5.07
CA ALA A 280 -16.56 -16.13 5.69
C ALA A 280 -16.90 -14.90 4.83
N LEU A 281 -17.01 -15.04 3.49
CA LEU A 281 -17.45 -13.93 2.62
C LEU A 281 -18.81 -13.36 3.04
N THR A 282 -19.68 -14.14 3.69
CA THR A 282 -21.00 -13.67 4.13
C THR A 282 -20.98 -12.92 5.48
N GLU A 283 -19.86 -12.93 6.20
CA GLU A 283 -19.69 -12.24 7.48
C GLU A 283 -19.83 -10.72 7.32
N SER A 284 -20.13 -10.03 8.42
CA SER A 284 -20.14 -8.56 8.43
C SER A 284 -18.81 -8.01 7.92
N ILE A 285 -18.85 -6.97 7.08
CA ILE A 285 -17.66 -6.26 6.61
C ILE A 285 -16.76 -5.85 7.81
N THR A 286 -17.36 -5.46 8.93
CA THR A 286 -16.61 -5.03 10.13
C THR A 286 -15.88 -6.16 10.86
N THR A 287 -16.28 -7.43 10.66
CA THR A 287 -15.67 -8.59 11.33
C THR A 287 -14.91 -9.50 10.38
N TYR A 288 -15.13 -9.36 9.07
CA TYR A 288 -14.48 -10.16 8.05
C TYR A 288 -12.96 -9.90 8.01
N ASN A 289 -12.19 -10.99 8.02
CA ASN A 289 -10.75 -10.97 7.82
C ASN A 289 -10.42 -11.27 6.34
N PRO A 290 -9.88 -10.30 5.57
CA PRO A 290 -9.57 -10.50 4.15
C PRO A 290 -8.30 -11.32 3.91
N TYR A 291 -7.38 -11.40 4.88
CA TYR A 291 -6.05 -12.00 4.69
C TYR A 291 -6.07 -13.47 4.29
N PRO A 292 -6.87 -14.38 4.88
CA PRO A 292 -6.82 -15.80 4.50
C PRO A 292 -7.11 -16.06 3.02
N LEU A 293 -8.12 -15.39 2.45
CA LEU A 293 -8.46 -15.51 1.04
C LEU A 293 -7.47 -14.72 0.16
N GLY A 294 -7.06 -13.53 0.60
CA GLY A 294 -6.03 -12.73 -0.08
C GLY A 294 -4.70 -13.47 -0.22
N SER A 295 -4.17 -14.03 0.87
CA SER A 295 -2.94 -14.84 0.86
C SER A 295 -3.05 -16.08 -0.02
N ALA A 296 -4.23 -16.71 -0.11
CA ALA A 296 -4.46 -17.82 -1.04
C ALA A 296 -4.39 -17.38 -2.51
N LEU A 297 -4.99 -16.23 -2.82
CA LEU A 297 -4.91 -15.61 -4.15
C LEU A 297 -3.46 -15.22 -4.49
N ALA A 298 -2.76 -14.53 -3.59
CA ALA A 298 -1.38 -14.08 -3.78
C ALA A 298 -0.43 -15.25 -4.03
N ALA A 299 -0.51 -16.30 -3.19
CA ALA A 299 0.32 -17.50 -3.32
C ALA A 299 -0.02 -18.31 -4.58
N TRP A 300 -1.26 -18.22 -5.09
CA TRP A 300 -1.61 -18.82 -6.38
C TRP A 300 -0.94 -18.08 -7.52
N LEU A 301 -1.11 -16.75 -7.60
CA LEU A 301 -0.49 -15.91 -8.63
C LEU A 301 1.03 -16.05 -8.67
N TRP A 302 1.67 -16.03 -7.50
CA TRP A 302 3.11 -16.27 -7.37
C TRP A 302 3.53 -17.64 -7.95
N ALA A 303 2.77 -18.68 -7.62
CA ALA A 303 3.04 -20.04 -8.11
C ALA A 303 2.79 -20.21 -9.61
N VAL A 304 1.96 -19.38 -10.25
CA VAL A 304 1.79 -19.35 -11.71
C VAL A 304 3.09 -18.89 -12.38
N GLY A 305 3.70 -17.80 -11.90
CA GLY A 305 5.00 -17.34 -12.41
C GLY A 305 6.14 -18.33 -12.10
N GLY A 306 6.06 -19.02 -10.95
CA GLY A 306 7.04 -20.04 -10.57
C GLY A 306 8.37 -19.43 -10.15
N GLY A 307 9.48 -20.01 -10.61
CA GLY A 307 10.85 -19.55 -10.31
C GLY A 307 11.44 -18.55 -11.31
N ASP A 308 10.67 -18.13 -12.30
CA ASP A 308 11.12 -17.23 -13.37
C ASP A 308 10.55 -15.82 -13.16
N GLN A 309 11.44 -14.82 -13.06
CA GLN A 309 11.06 -13.43 -12.85
C GLN A 309 10.26 -12.87 -14.03
N ALA A 310 10.62 -13.22 -15.27
CA ALA A 310 9.90 -12.74 -16.45
C ALA A 310 8.46 -13.27 -16.48
N ALA A 311 8.27 -14.55 -16.10
CA ALA A 311 6.94 -15.13 -15.96
C ALA A 311 6.12 -14.46 -14.83
N ARG A 312 6.74 -14.10 -13.70
CA ARG A 312 6.05 -13.36 -12.62
C ARG A 312 5.64 -11.97 -13.06
N GLU A 313 6.48 -11.25 -13.80
CA GLU A 313 6.16 -9.95 -14.39
C GLU A 313 4.99 -10.07 -15.39
N ALA A 314 4.97 -11.13 -16.21
CA ALA A 314 3.84 -11.40 -17.11
C ALA A 314 2.53 -11.66 -16.33
N VAL A 315 2.58 -12.41 -15.23
CA VAL A 315 1.41 -12.63 -14.35
C VAL A 315 0.98 -11.33 -13.66
N ALA A 316 1.91 -10.49 -13.20
CA ALA A 316 1.62 -9.16 -12.64
C ALA A 316 0.94 -8.25 -13.67
N GLY A 317 1.44 -8.23 -14.91
CA GLY A 317 0.82 -7.51 -16.02
C GLY A 317 -0.60 -8.00 -16.29
N ALA A 318 -0.80 -9.32 -16.38
CA ALA A 318 -2.13 -9.89 -16.57
C ALA A 318 -3.09 -9.55 -15.41
N ALA A 319 -2.60 -9.58 -14.16
CA ALA A 319 -3.39 -9.24 -12.98
C ALA A 319 -3.85 -7.78 -12.97
N VAL A 320 -2.96 -6.85 -13.27
CA VAL A 320 -3.29 -5.42 -13.37
C VAL A 320 -4.27 -5.17 -14.53
N GLN A 321 -4.02 -5.75 -15.70
CA GLN A 321 -4.90 -5.56 -16.86
C GLN A 321 -6.29 -6.17 -16.65
N ALA A 322 -6.37 -7.32 -15.97
CA ALA A 322 -7.64 -7.90 -15.55
C ALA A 322 -8.39 -6.98 -14.58
N MET A 323 -7.70 -6.38 -13.60
CA MET A 323 -8.31 -5.41 -12.68
C MET A 323 -8.86 -4.19 -13.43
N VAL A 324 -8.11 -3.64 -14.40
CA VAL A 324 -8.57 -2.53 -15.25
C VAL A 324 -9.83 -2.91 -16.05
N GLU A 325 -9.90 -4.13 -16.56
CA GLU A 325 -11.06 -4.63 -17.31
C GLU A 325 -12.29 -4.87 -16.42
N VAL A 326 -12.09 -5.38 -15.21
CA VAL A 326 -13.18 -5.70 -14.28
C VAL A 326 -13.65 -4.45 -13.53
N ALA A 327 -12.81 -3.43 -13.34
CA ALA A 327 -13.12 -2.20 -12.61
C ALA A 327 -14.48 -1.56 -12.99
N PRO A 328 -14.86 -1.41 -14.27
CA PRO A 328 -16.16 -0.84 -14.67
C PRO A 328 -17.37 -1.69 -14.29
N VAL A 329 -17.19 -3.00 -14.05
CA VAL A 329 -18.26 -3.95 -13.72
C VAL A 329 -18.27 -4.35 -12.24
N TYR A 330 -17.43 -3.74 -11.41
CA TYR A 330 -17.53 -3.88 -9.96
C TYR A 330 -18.86 -3.28 -9.47
N ASP A 331 -19.72 -4.16 -8.98
CA ASP A 331 -21.04 -3.84 -8.44
C ASP A 331 -21.42 -4.79 -7.29
N SER A 332 -22.68 -4.70 -6.84
CA SER A 332 -23.22 -5.51 -5.75
C SER A 332 -23.24 -7.03 -6.01
N ASN A 333 -22.93 -7.47 -7.22
CA ASN A 333 -22.85 -8.88 -7.63
C ASN A 333 -21.41 -9.36 -7.80
N TYR A 334 -20.41 -8.54 -7.44
CA TYR A 334 -19.01 -8.90 -7.58
C TYR A 334 -18.66 -10.18 -6.81
N ALA A 335 -17.81 -11.00 -7.41
CA ALA A 335 -17.23 -12.19 -6.79
C ALA A 335 -15.76 -12.31 -7.21
N VAL A 336 -14.90 -12.77 -6.30
CA VAL A 336 -13.46 -12.94 -6.58
C VAL A 336 -13.15 -13.81 -7.80
N THR A 337 -14.04 -14.74 -8.15
CA THR A 337 -13.90 -15.59 -9.33
C THR A 337 -13.95 -14.79 -10.64
N VAL A 338 -14.65 -13.66 -10.68
CA VAL A 338 -14.72 -12.78 -11.86
C VAL A 338 -13.32 -12.25 -12.20
N LEU A 339 -12.58 -11.79 -11.19
CA LEU A 339 -11.20 -11.36 -11.36
C LEU A 339 -10.30 -12.53 -11.73
N ILE A 340 -10.39 -13.67 -11.04
CA ILE A 340 -9.59 -14.87 -11.34
C ILE A 340 -9.74 -15.28 -12.82
N ASP A 341 -10.97 -15.34 -13.32
CA ASP A 341 -11.26 -15.68 -14.72
C ASP A 341 -10.66 -14.65 -15.69
N ALA A 342 -10.79 -13.35 -15.38
CA ALA A 342 -10.20 -12.29 -16.18
C ALA A 342 -8.66 -12.38 -16.20
N ILE A 343 -8.01 -12.71 -15.08
CA ILE A 343 -6.56 -12.92 -15.02
C ILE A 343 -6.15 -14.05 -15.95
N VAL A 344 -6.82 -15.22 -15.85
CA VAL A 344 -6.51 -16.38 -16.69
C VAL A 344 -6.66 -16.06 -18.17
N GLN A 345 -7.70 -15.32 -18.56
CA GLN A 345 -7.93 -14.92 -19.95
C GLN A 345 -6.85 -13.96 -20.50
N ARG A 346 -6.14 -13.24 -19.62
CA ARG A 346 -5.05 -12.33 -19.98
C ARG A 346 -3.68 -13.00 -20.01
N LEU A 347 -3.55 -14.19 -19.44
CA LEU A 347 -2.30 -14.94 -19.47
C LEU A 347 -2.05 -15.57 -20.85
N GLU A 348 -0.78 -15.64 -21.24
CA GLU A 348 -0.36 -16.45 -22.37
C GLU A 348 -0.65 -17.94 -22.13
N VAL A 349 -0.86 -18.71 -23.22
CA VAL A 349 -1.44 -20.07 -23.18
C VAL A 349 -0.77 -21.00 -22.17
N THR A 350 0.57 -20.94 -22.06
CA THR A 350 1.34 -21.77 -21.12
C THR A 350 1.10 -21.39 -19.67
N LEU A 351 1.11 -20.10 -19.35
CA LEU A 351 0.82 -19.58 -18.01
C LEU A 351 -0.65 -19.76 -17.65
N ALA A 352 -1.58 -19.57 -18.59
CA ALA A 352 -3.00 -19.83 -18.39
C ALA A 352 -3.26 -21.30 -18.03
N ALA A 353 -2.70 -22.24 -18.81
CA ALA A 353 -2.83 -23.68 -18.53
C ALA A 353 -2.28 -24.05 -17.14
N ARG A 354 -1.13 -23.46 -16.76
CA ARG A 354 -0.54 -23.63 -15.43
C ARG A 354 -1.41 -23.03 -14.34
N ALA A 355 -1.94 -21.82 -14.54
CA ALA A 355 -2.81 -21.14 -13.60
C ALA A 355 -4.05 -21.99 -13.28
N CYS A 356 -4.68 -22.55 -14.31
CA CYS A 356 -5.84 -23.42 -14.17
C CYS A 356 -5.52 -24.73 -13.46
N ALA A 357 -4.40 -25.38 -13.80
CA ALA A 357 -3.99 -26.61 -13.13
C ALA A 357 -3.69 -26.37 -11.63
N LEU A 358 -3.01 -25.26 -11.29
CA LEU A 358 -2.75 -24.88 -9.91
C LEU A 358 -4.02 -24.51 -9.16
N LEU A 359 -4.96 -23.82 -9.83
CA LEU A 359 -6.23 -23.44 -9.25
C LEU A 359 -7.07 -24.68 -8.92
N ASP A 360 -7.26 -25.61 -9.87
CA ASP A 360 -8.02 -26.85 -9.65
C ASP A 360 -7.46 -27.71 -8.49
N ALA A 361 -6.12 -27.75 -8.37
CA ALA A 361 -5.44 -28.45 -7.28
C ALA A 361 -5.66 -27.79 -5.90
N ARG A 362 -5.92 -26.48 -5.87
CA ARG A 362 -6.08 -25.67 -4.64
C ARG A 362 -7.54 -25.41 -4.27
N LEU A 363 -8.48 -25.57 -5.20
CA LEU A 363 -9.92 -25.43 -4.94
C LEU A 363 -10.44 -26.65 -4.18
N THR A 364 -11.07 -26.41 -3.03
CA THR A 364 -11.66 -27.46 -2.18
C THR A 364 -13.12 -27.15 -1.85
N GLY A 365 -13.97 -28.19 -1.77
CA GLY A 365 -15.39 -28.07 -1.40
C GLY A 365 -16.17 -27.05 -2.24
N ALA A 366 -16.89 -26.12 -1.60
CA ALA A 366 -17.80 -25.15 -2.25
C ALA A 366 -17.14 -24.25 -3.32
N PHE A 367 -15.81 -24.09 -3.27
CA PHE A 367 -15.07 -23.37 -4.31
C PHE A 367 -14.97 -24.15 -5.64
N ARG A 368 -15.23 -25.48 -5.65
CA ARG A 368 -15.24 -26.32 -6.86
C ARG A 368 -16.55 -26.29 -7.65
N ASP A 369 -17.61 -25.73 -7.09
CA ASP A 369 -18.91 -25.69 -7.77
C ASP A 369 -18.92 -24.71 -8.97
N VAL A 370 -17.84 -23.93 -9.12
CA VAL A 370 -17.55 -23.12 -10.31
C VAL A 370 -16.44 -23.82 -11.11
N PRO A 371 -16.68 -24.21 -12.40
CA PRO A 371 -15.65 -24.83 -13.22
C PRO A 371 -14.48 -23.86 -13.39
N ALA A 372 -13.32 -24.17 -12.81
CA ALA A 372 -12.13 -23.37 -13.02
C ALA A 372 -11.80 -23.32 -14.53
N CYS A 373 -11.69 -22.10 -15.08
CA CYS A 373 -11.21 -21.84 -16.43
C CYS A 373 -12.01 -22.46 -17.60
N GLY A 374 -13.25 -22.88 -17.41
CA GLY A 374 -14.07 -23.44 -18.50
C GLY A 374 -13.52 -24.75 -19.10
N ILE A 375 -12.59 -25.45 -18.41
CA ILE A 375 -12.16 -26.78 -18.80
C ILE A 375 -13.21 -27.77 -18.26
N SER A 376 -14.21 -28.10 -19.09
CA SER A 376 -14.90 -29.38 -18.89
C SER A 376 -13.86 -30.51 -19.03
N PRO A 377 -13.90 -31.55 -18.18
CA PRO A 377 -12.96 -32.66 -18.24
C PRO A 377 -12.89 -33.34 -19.60
#